data_AF-A0A962I2Z3-F1
#
_entry.id   AF-A0A962I2Z3-F1
#
_cell.length_a   1.000
_cell.length_b   1.000
_cell.length_c   1.000
_cell.angle_alpha   90.00
_cell.angle_beta   90.00
_cell.angle_gamma   90.00
#
_symmetry.space_group_name_H-M   'P 1'
#
loop_
_entity.id
_entity.type
_entity.pdbx_description
1 polymer ?
#
loop_
_entity_poly.entity_id
_entity_poly.type
_entity_poly.pdbx_seq_one_letter_code
_entity_poly.pdbx_strand_id
1 'polypeptide(L)'
;MTRRWMWVSIFLLMGCSGALYQPTQPVNPARTESSVRSVPLDDGYWVWRVSYPTGRFHSRWLLESVAEHDRMTARMPAGTSLAADGRGATTGLLDPSRATELGPRPLDSSTSVQRSYGNVSGRTNVLLTHPTDPSIAWLGSDGGGVWKTTNCCDSATQWSPKTDRPELASIAIGAMALDPADPNVLYAGTGDHRRNRSFTFGAGGLLKSVDGGENWALLGAEVFNPVYTQPIGDFPQYRAISTIAIDPRDSARLIVGTNHGLYLSADAGQTWTGPCLSNSFVDQRQDVTGLIAQDIGGATRLIVAIGAIGRES
;
A
#
# COMPACT_ATOMS: atom_id res chain seq x y z
N MET A 1 13.21 -8.11 26.07
CA MET A 1 13.50 -7.80 24.66
C MET A 1 12.38 -8.38 23.81
N THR A 2 11.50 -7.54 23.26
CA THR A 2 10.44 -7.95 22.33
C THR A 2 11.07 -8.24 20.96
N ARG A 3 11.08 -9.51 20.56
CA ARG A 3 11.50 -9.91 19.21
C ARG A 3 10.34 -9.63 18.25
N ARG A 4 10.63 -9.00 17.10
CA ARG A 4 9.67 -8.76 16.01
C ARG A 4 10.01 -9.74 14.90
N TRP A 5 9.02 -10.45 14.38
CA TRP A 5 9.21 -11.50 13.38
C TRP A 5 8.48 -11.16 12.08
N MET A 6 8.93 -11.66 10.93
CA MET A 6 8.32 -11.42 9.61
C MET A 6 8.15 -12.72 8.79
N TRP A 7 6.92 -13.19 8.65
CA TRP A 7 6.59 -14.40 7.90
C TRP A 7 6.18 -14.07 6.46
N VAL A 8 6.59 -14.92 5.51
CA VAL A 8 6.06 -14.91 4.14
C VAL A 8 5.16 -16.13 4.00
N SER A 9 3.90 -15.92 3.61
CA SER A 9 2.90 -16.99 3.48
C SER A 9 2.30 -16.99 2.08
N ILE A 10 1.97 -18.19 1.57
CA ILE A 10 1.31 -18.40 0.28
C ILE A 10 -0.08 -18.95 0.57
N PHE A 11 -1.10 -18.28 0.06
CA PHE A 11 -2.50 -18.71 0.16
C PHE A 11 -3.04 -19.08 -1.23
N LEU A 12 -3.79 -20.18 -1.32
CA LEU A 12 -4.64 -20.49 -2.47
C LEU A 12 -6.05 -19.94 -2.21
N LEU A 13 -6.70 -19.45 -3.26
CA LEU A 13 -7.96 -18.69 -3.23
C LEU A 13 -9.24 -19.44 -2.78
N MET A 14 -9.12 -20.57 -2.06
CA MET A 14 -10.28 -21.38 -1.63
C MET A 14 -10.56 -21.38 -0.11
N GLY A 15 -10.08 -20.36 0.62
CA GLY A 15 -10.41 -20.14 2.04
C GLY A 15 -9.18 -20.11 2.96
N CYS A 16 -9.37 -19.79 4.26
CA CYS A 16 -8.29 -19.63 5.25
C CYS A 16 -7.52 -20.93 5.61
N SER A 17 -7.53 -21.95 4.74
CA SER A 17 -6.78 -23.19 4.94
C SER A 17 -5.42 -23.08 4.23
N GLY A 18 -4.50 -22.32 4.81
CA GLY A 18 -3.12 -22.23 4.34
C GLY A 18 -2.19 -23.13 5.15
N ALA A 19 -1.64 -24.17 4.53
CA ALA A 19 -0.46 -24.85 5.06
C ALA A 19 0.79 -23.99 4.79
N LEU A 20 1.75 -23.99 5.73
CA LEU A 20 3.07 -23.39 5.55
C LEU A 20 3.79 -24.04 4.36
N TYR A 21 3.72 -23.45 3.17
CA TYR A 21 4.54 -23.88 2.04
C TYR A 21 5.83 -23.07 2.01
N GLN A 22 6.93 -23.69 2.44
CA GLN A 22 8.26 -23.24 2.06
C GLN A 22 8.47 -23.59 0.58
N PRO A 23 8.79 -22.63 -0.30
CA PRO A 23 9.06 -22.96 -1.69
C PRO A 23 10.34 -23.80 -1.78
N THR A 24 10.20 -25.10 -1.99
CA THR A 24 11.26 -25.89 -2.62
C THR A 24 11.26 -25.50 -4.09
N GLN A 25 12.15 -24.58 -4.48
CA GLN A 25 12.36 -24.27 -5.89
C GLN A 25 12.91 -25.53 -6.58
N PRO A 26 12.32 -25.99 -7.71
CA PRO A 26 12.97 -26.99 -8.54
C PRO A 26 14.25 -26.36 -9.10
N VAL A 27 15.40 -26.92 -8.73
CA VAL A 27 16.68 -26.58 -9.34
C VAL A 27 16.58 -27.01 -10.80
N ASN A 28 16.47 -26.06 -11.72
CA ASN A 28 16.57 -26.33 -13.15
C ASN A 28 18.05 -26.56 -13.48
N PRO A 29 18.50 -27.78 -13.79
CA PRO A 29 19.93 -28.11 -13.86
C PRO A 29 20.63 -27.58 -15.13
N ALA A 30 19.96 -26.75 -15.94
CA ALA A 30 20.42 -26.42 -17.30
C ALA A 30 21.08 -25.03 -17.48
N ARG A 31 21.47 -24.33 -16.41
CA ARG A 31 22.42 -23.20 -16.52
C ARG A 31 23.56 -23.39 -15.52
N THR A 32 24.68 -23.82 -16.04
CA THR A 32 25.96 -24.03 -15.34
C THR A 32 26.26 -22.92 -14.34
N GLU A 33 26.28 -23.29 -13.05
CA GLU A 33 26.55 -22.48 -11.85
C GLU A 33 28.02 -22.02 -11.72
N SER A 34 28.69 -21.65 -12.82
CA SER A 34 30.16 -21.55 -12.79
C SER A 34 30.74 -20.21 -12.34
N SER A 35 30.02 -19.31 -11.64
CA SER A 35 30.67 -18.12 -11.06
C SER A 35 29.95 -17.38 -9.91
N VAL A 36 28.81 -17.84 -9.40
CA VAL A 36 28.11 -17.10 -8.34
C VAL A 36 28.67 -17.52 -6.97
N ARG A 37 29.62 -16.75 -6.44
CA ARG A 37 30.07 -16.90 -5.05
C ARG A 37 28.86 -16.67 -4.12
N SER A 38 28.47 -17.70 -3.37
CA SER A 38 27.80 -17.51 -2.08
C SER A 38 28.81 -16.79 -1.18
N VAL A 39 28.65 -15.50 -0.98
CA VAL A 39 29.48 -14.76 -0.03
C VAL A 39 29.00 -15.17 1.37
N PRO A 40 29.84 -15.80 2.22
CA PRO A 40 29.51 -15.95 3.63
C PRO A 40 29.41 -14.53 4.19
N LEU A 41 28.20 -14.12 4.56
CA LEU A 41 27.97 -12.80 5.13
C LEU A 41 28.26 -12.92 6.62
N ASP A 42 29.45 -12.50 7.02
CA ASP A 42 29.85 -12.46 8.43
C ASP A 42 29.04 -11.39 9.18
N ASP A 43 28.61 -11.76 10.37
CA ASP A 43 27.82 -11.07 11.40
C ASP A 43 27.39 -9.61 11.12
N GLY A 44 26.10 -9.42 10.84
CA GLY A 44 25.52 -8.08 10.77
C GLY A 44 24.00 -8.01 10.79
N TYR A 45 23.49 -6.92 11.36
CA TYR A 45 22.08 -6.48 11.33
C TYR A 45 21.44 -6.55 9.94
N TRP A 46 22.22 -6.29 8.88
CA TRP A 46 21.75 -6.33 7.49
C TRP A 46 21.60 -7.75 6.94
N VAL A 47 22.43 -8.70 7.38
CA VAL A 47 22.37 -10.10 6.95
C VAL A 47 21.04 -10.72 7.33
N TRP A 48 20.61 -10.50 8.58
CA TRP A 48 19.30 -10.95 9.04
C TRP A 48 18.18 -10.30 8.23
N ARG A 49 18.22 -8.99 7.95
CA ARG A 49 17.14 -8.35 7.17
C ARG A 49 16.98 -8.88 5.75
N VAL A 50 18.06 -9.22 5.06
CA VAL A 50 18.00 -9.67 3.65
C VAL A 50 17.81 -11.17 3.48
N SER A 51 18.05 -11.95 4.53
CA SER A 51 18.01 -13.42 4.48
C SER A 51 16.92 -14.05 5.35
N TYR A 52 16.31 -13.30 6.27
CA TYR A 52 15.24 -13.75 7.15
C TYR A 52 13.93 -14.08 6.37
N PRO A 53 13.14 -15.09 6.80
CA PRO A 53 13.35 -16.01 7.94
C PRO A 53 14.33 -17.15 7.66
N THR A 54 14.73 -17.32 6.41
CA THR A 54 15.43 -18.53 5.96
C THR A 54 16.92 -18.56 6.27
N GLY A 55 17.52 -17.41 6.62
CA GLY A 55 18.97 -17.24 6.71
C GLY A 55 19.68 -17.36 5.35
N ARG A 56 18.93 -17.46 4.24
CA ARG A 56 19.47 -17.65 2.89
C ARG A 56 19.22 -16.40 2.06
N PHE A 57 20.30 -15.73 1.67
CA PHE A 57 20.27 -14.63 0.71
C PHE A 57 20.99 -15.08 -0.56
N HIS A 58 20.30 -15.04 -1.70
CA HIS A 58 20.91 -15.35 -2.98
C HIS A 58 21.37 -14.05 -3.65
N SER A 59 22.68 -13.89 -3.85
CA SER A 59 23.28 -12.67 -4.43
C SER A 59 22.69 -12.27 -5.79
N ARG A 60 22.18 -13.24 -6.56
CA ARG A 60 21.40 -13.02 -7.78
C ARG A 60 20.25 -12.01 -7.61
N TRP A 61 19.57 -11.99 -6.46
CA TRP A 61 18.43 -11.10 -6.25
C TRP A 61 18.87 -9.64 -6.20
N LEU A 62 20.03 -9.36 -5.60
CA LEU A 62 20.63 -8.02 -5.64
C LEU A 62 20.99 -7.64 -7.07
N LEU A 63 21.65 -8.53 -7.80
CA LEU A 63 22.04 -8.29 -9.19
C LEU A 63 20.82 -8.06 -10.10
N GLU A 64 19.77 -8.85 -9.94
CA GLU A 64 18.48 -8.70 -10.63
C GLU A 64 17.82 -7.36 -10.25
N SER A 65 17.87 -6.96 -8.98
CA SER A 65 17.34 -5.66 -8.52
C SER A 65 18.11 -4.45 -9.08
N VAL A 66 19.43 -4.56 -9.23
CA VAL A 66 20.27 -3.52 -9.85
C VAL A 66 19.92 -3.41 -11.34
N ALA A 67 19.86 -4.53 -12.05
CA ALA A 67 19.47 -4.52 -13.46
C ALA A 67 18.06 -3.94 -13.68
N GLU A 68 17.13 -4.20 -12.75
CA GLU A 68 15.80 -3.60 -12.81
C GLU A 68 15.81 -2.10 -12.47
N HIS A 69 16.61 -1.66 -11.49
CA HIS A 69 16.81 -0.25 -11.18
C HIS A 69 17.38 0.52 -12.38
N ASP A 70 18.35 -0.05 -13.09
CA ASP A 70 18.93 0.54 -14.30
C ASP A 70 17.88 0.65 -15.42
N ARG A 71 17.02 -0.36 -15.59
CA ARG A 71 15.89 -0.31 -16.54
C ARG A 71 14.88 0.76 -16.17
N MET A 72 14.55 0.91 -14.88
CA MET A 72 13.66 1.98 -14.42
C MET A 72 14.24 3.34 -14.79
N THR A 73 15.52 3.57 -14.50
CA THR A 73 16.23 4.82 -14.81
C THR A 73 16.27 5.09 -16.32
N ALA A 74 16.51 4.06 -17.14
CA ALA A 74 16.51 4.18 -18.60
C ALA A 74 15.11 4.41 -19.21
N ARG A 75 14.04 4.03 -18.52
CA ARG A 75 12.64 4.21 -18.95
C ARG A 75 12.00 5.48 -18.39
N MET A 76 12.60 6.12 -17.39
CA MET A 76 12.17 7.44 -16.98
C MET A 76 12.38 8.39 -18.16
N PRO A 77 11.32 9.02 -18.69
CA PRO A 77 11.47 10.04 -19.71
C PRO A 77 12.48 11.08 -19.21
N ALA A 78 13.27 11.65 -20.13
CA ALA A 78 14.12 12.79 -19.83
C ALA A 78 13.25 14.01 -19.47
N GLY A 79 12.68 14.00 -18.27
CA GLY A 79 12.00 15.13 -17.67
C GLY A 79 13.06 16.10 -17.17
N THR A 80 12.90 17.37 -17.47
CA THR A 80 13.55 18.38 -16.63
C THR A 80 12.99 18.20 -15.23
N SER A 81 13.85 17.95 -14.24
CA SER A 81 13.49 18.24 -12.86
C SER A 81 12.96 19.67 -12.90
N LEU A 82 11.66 19.86 -12.67
CA LEU A 82 11.14 21.18 -12.34
C LEU A 82 11.92 21.55 -11.09
N ALA A 83 12.97 22.35 -11.28
CA ALA A 83 13.82 22.79 -10.20
C ALA A 83 12.89 23.35 -9.12
N ALA A 84 13.30 23.22 -7.86
CA ALA A 84 12.61 23.75 -6.70
C ALA A 84 12.55 25.30 -6.69
N ASP A 85 12.46 25.91 -7.86
CA ASP A 85 12.34 27.32 -8.19
C ASP A 85 10.89 27.80 -7.99
N GLY A 86 10.03 26.97 -7.40
CA GLY A 86 8.66 27.27 -6.96
C GLY A 86 8.55 28.39 -5.93
N ARG A 87 9.54 29.27 -5.81
CA ARG A 87 9.42 30.60 -5.18
C ARG A 87 8.61 31.59 -6.03
N GLY A 88 7.99 31.16 -7.14
CA GLY A 88 7.54 32.10 -8.17
C GLY A 88 6.26 31.77 -8.93
N ALA A 89 5.44 30.80 -8.54
CA ALA A 89 4.04 30.85 -8.96
C ALA A 89 3.39 31.95 -8.13
N THR A 90 3.36 33.17 -8.69
CA THR A 90 2.54 34.26 -8.17
C THR A 90 1.18 33.66 -7.84
N THR A 91 0.86 33.60 -6.55
CA THR A 91 -0.53 33.49 -6.15
C THR A 91 -1.19 34.70 -6.78
N GLY A 92 -1.91 34.49 -7.90
CA GLY A 92 -3.04 35.34 -8.17
C GLY A 92 -3.79 35.40 -6.84
N LEU A 93 -3.93 36.60 -6.27
CA LEU A 93 -4.50 36.81 -4.95
C LEU A 93 -5.69 35.88 -4.79
N LEU A 94 -5.53 34.86 -3.93
CA LEU A 94 -6.61 33.92 -3.65
C LEU A 94 -7.77 34.76 -3.14
N ASP A 95 -8.97 34.51 -3.67
CA ASP A 95 -10.14 35.24 -3.23
C ASP A 95 -10.44 34.84 -1.77
N PRO A 96 -10.34 35.77 -0.81
CA PRO A 96 -10.52 35.45 0.61
C PRO A 96 -11.96 35.05 0.95
N SER A 97 -12.91 35.25 0.04
CA SER A 97 -14.32 34.89 0.22
C SER A 97 -14.67 33.47 -0.23
N ARG A 98 -13.74 32.74 -0.85
CA ARG A 98 -13.99 31.36 -1.31
C ARG A 98 -12.79 30.43 -1.05
N ALA A 99 -13.09 29.17 -0.77
CA ALA A 99 -12.07 28.13 -0.79
C ALA A 99 -11.54 27.97 -2.22
N THR A 100 -10.21 27.94 -2.37
CA THR A 100 -9.55 27.65 -3.65
C THR A 100 -8.77 26.36 -3.50
N GLU A 101 -9.14 25.35 -4.29
CA GLU A 101 -8.42 24.08 -4.32
C GLU A 101 -7.05 24.25 -4.99
N LEU A 102 -5.99 24.04 -4.23
CA LEU A 102 -4.61 24.12 -4.74
C LEU A 102 -4.07 22.75 -5.17
N GLY A 103 -4.79 21.67 -4.84
CA GLY A 103 -4.31 20.30 -5.02
C GLY A 103 -3.17 19.95 -4.07
N PRO A 104 -2.54 18.77 -4.24
CA PRO A 104 -1.37 18.35 -3.48
C PRO A 104 -0.14 19.13 -3.97
N ARG A 105 -0.03 20.39 -3.54
CA ARG A 105 1.16 21.22 -3.75
C ARG A 105 2.00 21.26 -2.47
N PRO A 106 3.33 21.40 -2.57
CA PRO A 106 4.14 21.60 -1.38
C PRO A 106 3.67 22.85 -0.63
N LEU A 107 3.35 22.68 0.64
CA LEU A 107 3.10 23.75 1.58
C LEU A 107 4.45 24.24 2.11
N ASP A 108 4.66 25.55 2.12
CA ASP A 108 5.84 26.11 2.77
C ASP A 108 5.64 26.06 4.29
N SER A 109 6.35 25.16 4.96
CA SER A 109 6.36 25.03 6.42
C SER A 109 7.40 25.94 7.09
N SER A 110 8.05 26.84 6.34
CA SER A 110 9.05 27.77 6.89
C SER A 110 8.51 28.67 8.01
N THR A 111 7.18 28.86 8.06
CA THR A 111 6.47 29.63 9.08
C THR A 111 5.98 28.79 10.27
N SER A 112 6.20 27.47 10.28
CA SER A 112 5.79 26.59 11.36
C SER A 112 6.59 26.87 12.64
N VAL A 113 5.87 27.21 13.72
CA VAL A 113 6.42 27.61 15.02
C VAL A 113 7.17 26.47 15.73
N GLN A 114 6.90 25.20 15.36
CA GLN A 114 7.51 24.04 16.02
C GLN A 114 8.75 23.51 15.29
N ARG A 115 8.72 23.38 13.95
CA ARG A 115 9.84 22.90 13.11
C ARG A 115 9.67 23.39 11.67
N SER A 116 10.71 24.01 11.12
CA SER A 116 10.79 24.39 9.71
C SER A 116 11.39 23.23 8.89
N TYR A 117 10.61 22.71 7.94
CA TYR A 117 11.03 21.67 7.00
C TYR A 117 11.15 22.19 5.56
N GLY A 118 10.98 23.50 5.35
CA GLY A 118 10.80 24.08 4.02
C GLY A 118 9.51 23.59 3.37
N ASN A 119 9.56 23.28 2.07
CA ASN A 119 8.41 22.78 1.32
C ASN A 119 8.07 21.34 1.74
N VAL A 120 6.86 21.13 2.27
CA VAL A 120 6.34 19.82 2.66
C VAL A 120 5.09 19.49 1.87
N SER A 121 4.99 18.28 1.33
CA SER A 121 3.72 17.71 0.90
C SER A 121 3.27 16.75 1.99
N GLY A 122 1.97 16.71 2.30
CA GLY A 122 1.42 15.71 3.21
C GLY A 122 1.80 14.29 2.78
N ARG A 123 1.73 13.30 3.68
CA ARG A 123 2.15 11.94 3.35
C ARG A 123 1.23 11.34 2.28
N THR A 124 1.81 11.06 1.12
CA THR A 124 1.18 10.28 0.05
C THR A 124 1.54 8.82 0.23
N ASN A 125 0.52 7.95 0.31
CA ASN A 125 0.71 6.52 0.54
C ASN A 125 0.69 5.70 -0.75
N VAL A 126 -0.03 6.15 -1.77
CA VAL A 126 -0.24 5.40 -3.02
C VAL A 126 -0.44 6.35 -4.22
N LEU A 127 0.08 5.95 -5.38
CA LEU A 127 -0.13 6.56 -6.68
C LEU A 127 -0.48 5.45 -7.67
N LEU A 128 -1.62 5.58 -8.36
CA LEU A 128 -2.05 4.68 -9.43
C LEU A 128 -2.11 5.46 -10.75
N THR A 129 -1.76 4.82 -11.86
CA THR A 129 -1.88 5.38 -13.20
C THR A 129 -2.82 4.52 -14.03
N HIS A 130 -3.62 5.16 -14.88
CA HIS A 130 -4.51 4.42 -15.77
C HIS A 130 -3.68 3.57 -16.75
N PRO A 131 -4.06 2.30 -17.01
CA PRO A 131 -3.21 1.34 -17.71
C PRO A 131 -2.98 1.69 -19.18
N THR A 132 -3.90 2.44 -19.79
CA THR A 132 -3.85 2.79 -21.22
C THR A 132 -3.92 4.28 -21.51
N ASP A 133 -4.17 5.12 -20.49
CA ASP A 133 -4.31 6.57 -20.66
C ASP A 133 -3.34 7.27 -19.71
N PRO A 134 -2.19 7.73 -20.21
CA PRO A 134 -1.16 8.32 -19.34
C PRO A 134 -1.57 9.67 -18.74
N SER A 135 -2.67 10.28 -19.19
CA SER A 135 -3.17 11.54 -18.63
C SER A 135 -3.91 11.37 -17.31
N ILE A 136 -4.33 10.14 -16.98
CA ILE A 136 -5.17 9.84 -15.81
C ILE A 136 -4.34 9.17 -14.71
N ALA A 137 -4.39 9.73 -13.51
CA ALA A 137 -3.79 9.16 -12.32
C ALA A 137 -4.62 9.44 -11.07
N TRP A 138 -4.46 8.59 -10.06
CA TRP A 138 -5.07 8.73 -8.74
C TRP A 138 -4.02 8.69 -7.66
N LEU A 139 -4.24 9.45 -6.60
CA LEU A 139 -3.34 9.57 -5.47
C LEU A 139 -4.13 9.37 -4.17
N GLY A 140 -3.61 8.56 -3.26
CA GLY A 140 -4.16 8.35 -1.93
C GLY A 140 -3.20 8.84 -0.85
N SER A 141 -3.72 9.64 0.08
CA SER A 141 -2.92 10.29 1.12
C SER A 141 -3.37 9.93 2.53
N ASP A 142 -2.46 10.07 3.48
CA ASP A 142 -2.77 9.99 4.92
C ASP A 142 -3.51 11.27 5.33
N GLY A 143 -4.84 11.19 5.35
CA GLY A 143 -5.73 12.25 5.83
C GLY A 143 -6.08 13.35 4.85
N GLY A 144 -5.58 13.30 3.62
CA GLY A 144 -6.03 14.15 2.53
C GLY A 144 -6.95 13.44 1.55
N GLY A 145 -7.35 12.18 1.79
CA GLY A 145 -8.26 11.46 0.92
C GLY A 145 -7.67 10.97 -0.40
N VAL A 146 -8.57 10.70 -1.35
CA VAL A 146 -8.25 10.32 -2.73
C VAL A 146 -8.34 11.55 -3.64
N TRP A 147 -7.34 11.70 -4.51
CA TRP A 147 -7.23 12.73 -5.53
C TRP A 147 -7.17 12.09 -6.91
N LYS A 148 -7.69 12.79 -7.92
CA LYS A 148 -7.61 12.38 -9.33
C LYS A 148 -7.13 13.52 -10.20
N THR A 149 -6.30 13.19 -11.18
CA THR A 149 -5.94 14.05 -12.31
C THR A 149 -6.36 13.40 -13.62
N THR A 150 -6.66 14.22 -14.62
CA THR A 150 -6.97 13.81 -16.00
C THR A 150 -6.10 14.57 -17.01
N ASN A 151 -5.07 15.27 -16.53
CA ASN A 151 -4.12 16.04 -17.34
C ASN A 151 -2.68 15.88 -16.84
N CYS A 152 -2.36 14.70 -16.34
CA CYS A 152 -0.99 14.34 -15.97
C CYS A 152 -0.08 14.31 -17.22
N CYS A 153 1.24 14.48 -17.15
CA CYS A 153 2.10 14.72 -15.98
C CYS A 153 3.12 15.82 -16.30
N ASP A 154 2.64 17.05 -16.52
CA ASP A 154 3.47 18.23 -16.72
C ASP A 154 3.30 19.26 -15.59
N SER A 155 3.93 20.43 -15.74
CA SER A 155 3.85 21.52 -14.75
C SER A 155 2.44 22.13 -14.61
N ALA A 156 1.52 21.85 -15.53
CA ALA A 156 0.12 22.27 -15.50
C ALA A 156 -0.83 21.17 -14.97
N THR A 157 -0.30 20.04 -14.47
CA THR A 157 -1.10 18.97 -13.84
C THR A 157 -2.02 19.53 -12.75
N GLN A 158 -3.30 19.20 -12.82
CA GLN A 158 -4.32 19.59 -11.84
C GLN A 158 -4.88 18.34 -11.16
N TRP A 159 -5.14 18.47 -9.86
CA TRP A 159 -5.71 17.41 -9.04
C TRP A 159 -7.03 17.89 -8.44
N SER A 160 -8.02 17.00 -8.44
CA SER A 160 -9.32 17.22 -7.82
C SER A 160 -9.54 16.23 -6.68
N PRO A 161 -10.03 16.67 -5.51
CA PRO A 161 -10.35 15.77 -4.40
C PRO A 161 -11.60 14.96 -4.76
N LYS A 162 -11.63 13.70 -4.34
CA LYS A 162 -12.69 12.74 -4.68
C LYS A 162 -13.41 12.15 -3.47
N THR A 163 -12.95 12.47 -2.28
CA THR A 163 -13.48 11.95 -1.01
C THR A 163 -13.89 13.04 -0.04
N ASP A 164 -13.97 14.31 -0.48
CA ASP A 164 -14.42 15.43 0.36
C ASP A 164 -15.95 15.46 0.42
N ARG A 165 -16.50 14.43 1.07
CA ARG A 165 -17.93 14.19 1.18
C ARG A 165 -18.31 13.83 2.61
N PRO A 166 -19.42 14.37 3.14
CA PRO A 166 -19.80 14.19 4.54
C PRO A 166 -20.15 12.73 4.89
N GLU A 167 -20.49 11.90 3.91
CA GLU A 167 -20.85 10.49 4.12
C GLU A 167 -19.62 9.59 4.37
N LEU A 168 -18.40 10.07 4.07
CA LEU A 168 -17.18 9.31 4.25
C LEU A 168 -16.58 9.57 5.64
N ALA A 169 -16.75 8.60 6.53
CA ALA A 169 -16.31 8.70 7.92
C ALA A 169 -14.78 8.78 8.11
N SER A 170 -14.00 8.35 7.13
CA SER A 170 -12.54 8.48 7.13
C SER A 170 -11.99 8.72 5.73
N ILE A 171 -11.04 9.64 5.66
CA ILE A 171 -10.28 10.00 4.46
C ILE A 171 -8.78 9.68 4.63
N ALA A 172 -8.40 8.91 5.66
CA ALA A 172 -7.06 8.34 5.76
C ALA A 172 -6.96 7.20 4.74
N ILE A 173 -6.15 7.33 3.69
CA ILE A 173 -6.00 6.31 2.65
C ILE A 173 -4.65 5.61 2.79
N GLY A 174 -4.68 4.32 3.14
CA GLY A 174 -3.48 3.50 3.35
C GLY A 174 -3.05 2.72 2.11
N ALA A 175 -4.02 2.32 1.29
CA ALA A 175 -3.80 1.53 0.09
C ALA A 175 -4.87 1.84 -0.97
N MET A 176 -4.52 1.66 -2.25
CA MET A 176 -5.48 1.66 -3.34
C MET A 176 -5.14 0.56 -4.34
N ALA A 177 -6.16 0.02 -5.01
CA ALA A 177 -6.01 -0.92 -6.12
C ALA A 177 -6.97 -0.55 -7.26
N LEU A 178 -6.49 -0.74 -8.49
CA LEU A 178 -7.26 -0.62 -9.72
C LEU A 178 -7.64 -2.02 -10.18
N ASP A 179 -8.88 -2.22 -10.58
CA ASP A 179 -9.29 -3.48 -11.20
C ASP A 179 -8.58 -3.66 -12.56
N PRO A 180 -7.83 -4.76 -12.76
CA PRO A 180 -7.11 -4.99 -14.00
C PRO A 180 -8.03 -5.22 -15.21
N ALA A 181 -9.29 -5.60 -15.00
CA ALA A 181 -10.26 -5.81 -16.09
C ALA A 181 -11.05 -4.54 -16.43
N ASP A 182 -11.26 -3.63 -15.47
CA ASP A 182 -11.96 -2.36 -15.68
C ASP A 182 -11.31 -1.22 -14.87
N PRO A 183 -10.54 -0.32 -15.51
CA PRO A 183 -9.86 0.78 -14.82
C PRO A 183 -10.81 1.86 -14.27
N ASN A 184 -12.13 1.74 -14.46
CA ASN A 184 -13.10 2.58 -13.75
C ASN A 184 -13.43 2.04 -12.35
N VAL A 185 -13.10 0.78 -12.06
CA VAL A 185 -13.33 0.17 -10.75
C VAL A 185 -12.07 0.35 -9.89
N LEU A 186 -12.22 1.10 -8.79
CA LEU A 186 -11.16 1.35 -7.83
C LEU A 186 -11.57 0.94 -6.43
N TYR A 187 -10.59 0.51 -5.66
CA TYR A 187 -10.72 0.24 -4.25
C TYR A 187 -9.72 1.09 -3.47
N ALA A 188 -10.18 1.73 -2.39
CA ALA A 188 -9.33 2.50 -1.48
C ALA A 188 -9.53 2.03 -0.04
N GLY A 189 -8.45 1.59 0.57
CA GLY A 189 -8.42 1.08 1.93
C GLY A 189 -8.24 2.22 2.92
N THR A 190 -9.15 2.34 3.88
CA THR A 190 -9.08 3.41 4.88
C THR A 190 -8.20 3.05 6.08
N GLY A 191 -7.73 4.09 6.75
CA GLY A 191 -6.75 4.04 7.84
C GLY A 191 -5.31 4.12 7.32
N ASP A 192 -4.37 4.31 8.25
CA ASP A 192 -2.94 4.25 7.94
C ASP A 192 -2.22 3.28 8.88
N HIS A 193 -1.53 2.31 8.28
CA HIS A 193 -0.76 1.29 9.00
C HIS A 193 0.63 1.77 9.44
N ARG A 194 1.14 2.87 8.86
CA ARG A 194 2.47 3.40 9.14
C ARG A 194 2.48 4.06 10.53
N ARG A 195 2.81 3.24 11.53
CA ARG A 195 2.79 3.54 12.98
C ARG A 195 3.57 4.79 13.43
N ASN A 196 4.35 5.43 12.57
CA ASN A 196 5.07 6.65 12.91
C ASN A 196 4.33 7.89 12.38
N ARG A 197 3.78 8.67 13.32
CA ARG A 197 3.36 10.06 13.10
C ARG A 197 2.20 10.26 12.10
N SER A 198 1.33 9.27 11.90
CA SER A 198 -0.01 9.60 11.38
C SER A 198 -0.77 10.37 12.45
N PHE A 199 -1.32 11.52 12.09
CA PHE A 199 -2.22 12.30 12.93
C PHE A 199 -3.68 12.13 12.49
N THR A 200 -3.92 11.34 11.45
CA THR A 200 -5.26 11.08 10.91
C THR A 200 -5.72 9.72 11.37
N PHE A 201 -6.79 9.72 12.16
CA PHE A 201 -7.31 8.53 12.81
C PHE A 201 -8.60 8.07 12.12
N GLY A 202 -8.83 6.76 12.17
CA GLY A 202 -10.07 6.14 11.69
C GLY A 202 -9.84 5.27 10.45
N ALA A 203 -10.17 3.98 10.56
CA ALA A 203 -10.54 3.19 9.39
C ALA A 203 -12.07 3.09 9.40
N GLY A 204 -12.69 3.40 8.26
CA GLY A 204 -14.13 3.19 8.04
C GLY A 204 -14.45 1.87 7.35
N GLY A 205 -13.45 1.26 6.69
CA GLY A 205 -13.63 0.10 5.81
C GLY A 205 -12.95 0.26 4.45
N LEU A 206 -13.45 -0.46 3.47
CA LEU A 206 -12.99 -0.41 2.08
C LEU A 206 -13.92 0.50 1.28
N LEU A 207 -13.38 1.54 0.66
CA LEU A 207 -14.13 2.36 -0.30
C LEU A 207 -14.04 1.71 -1.68
N LYS A 208 -15.18 1.59 -2.37
CA LYS A 208 -15.26 1.12 -3.76
C LYS A 208 -15.83 2.22 -4.65
N SER A 209 -15.19 2.47 -5.78
CA SER A 209 -15.70 3.27 -6.87
C SER A 209 -15.87 2.40 -8.11
N VAL A 210 -16.86 2.73 -8.95
CA VAL A 210 -17.14 2.08 -10.25
C VAL A 210 -17.16 3.09 -11.40
N ASP A 211 -16.73 4.32 -11.15
CA ASP A 211 -16.80 5.46 -12.07
C ASP A 211 -15.48 6.23 -12.13
N GLY A 212 -14.36 5.54 -11.94
CA GLY A 212 -13.03 6.14 -12.03
C GLY A 212 -12.73 7.05 -10.84
N GLY A 213 -13.29 6.76 -9.67
CA GLY A 213 -13.07 7.48 -8.43
C GLY A 213 -13.94 8.72 -8.25
N GLU A 214 -15.01 8.91 -9.02
CA GLU A 214 -15.89 10.07 -8.85
C GLU A 214 -16.83 9.90 -7.65
N ASN A 215 -17.37 8.69 -7.45
CA ASN A 215 -18.20 8.33 -6.31
C ASN A 215 -17.65 7.09 -5.60
N TRP A 216 -17.86 7.04 -4.27
CA TRP A 216 -17.34 5.97 -3.42
C TRP A 216 -18.44 5.40 -2.53
N ALA A 217 -18.54 4.08 -2.48
CA ALA A 217 -19.37 3.32 -1.55
C ALA A 217 -18.51 2.68 -0.47
N LEU A 218 -18.95 2.73 0.79
CA LEU A 218 -18.26 2.10 1.91
C LEU A 218 -18.67 0.63 2.04
N LEU A 219 -17.68 -0.27 2.13
CA LEU A 219 -17.85 -1.71 2.28
C LEU A 219 -17.10 -2.25 3.50
N GLY A 220 -17.63 -3.30 4.12
CA GLY A 220 -17.00 -4.02 5.23
C GLY A 220 -16.78 -3.16 6.48
N ALA A 221 -17.65 -2.19 6.74
CA ALA A 221 -17.50 -1.27 7.87
C ALA A 221 -17.44 -2.02 9.21
N GLU A 222 -18.28 -3.03 9.39
CA GLU A 222 -18.32 -3.93 10.53
C GLU A 222 -17.10 -4.87 10.62
N VAL A 223 -16.48 -5.19 9.50
CA VAL A 223 -15.29 -6.06 9.44
C VAL A 223 -14.03 -5.30 9.85
N PHE A 224 -13.90 -4.04 9.40
CA PHE A 224 -12.69 -3.24 9.56
C PHE A 224 -12.76 -2.18 10.68
N ASN A 225 -13.89 -2.07 11.38
CA ASN A 225 -14.08 -1.19 12.54
C ASN A 225 -13.12 -1.52 13.72
N PRO A 226 -13.01 -0.67 14.77
CA PRO A 226 -12.18 -0.94 15.94
C PRO A 226 -12.46 -2.30 16.56
N VAL A 227 -11.39 -3.00 16.87
CA VAL A 227 -11.43 -4.37 17.44
C VAL A 227 -11.55 -4.34 18.95
N TYR A 228 -11.21 -3.22 19.58
CA TYR A 228 -11.07 -3.11 21.03
C TYR A 228 -11.95 -2.00 21.61
N THR A 229 -12.56 -2.30 22.76
CA THR A 229 -13.08 -1.29 23.68
C THR A 229 -11.93 -0.41 24.10
N GLN A 230 -12.02 0.89 23.82
CA GLN A 230 -10.88 1.79 24.03
C GLN A 230 -10.68 2.04 25.52
N PRO A 231 -9.47 1.79 26.06
CA PRO A 231 -9.11 2.32 27.37
C PRO A 231 -9.21 3.85 27.35
N ILE A 232 -9.72 4.44 28.42
CA ILE A 232 -9.80 5.89 28.56
C ILE A 232 -8.38 6.46 28.51
N GLY A 233 -8.11 7.34 27.54
CA GLY A 233 -6.81 7.99 27.36
C GLY A 233 -5.90 7.36 26.29
N ASP A 234 -6.30 6.24 25.68
CA ASP A 234 -5.57 5.62 24.58
C ASP A 234 -6.19 5.93 23.20
N PHE A 235 -5.36 5.82 22.15
CA PHE A 235 -5.80 6.04 20.78
C PHE A 235 -6.55 4.81 20.20
N PRO A 236 -7.65 5.02 19.45
CA PRO A 236 -8.40 3.93 18.87
C PRO A 236 -7.61 3.04 17.91
N GLN A 237 -7.68 1.73 18.15
CA GLN A 237 -7.02 0.70 17.34
C GLN A 237 -7.99 0.07 16.34
N TYR A 238 -7.86 0.49 15.08
CA TYR A 238 -8.64 0.00 13.93
C TYR A 238 -7.94 -1.14 13.18
N ARG A 239 -8.69 -1.88 12.37
CA ARG A 239 -8.12 -2.79 11.35
C ARG A 239 -7.74 -2.02 10.08
N ALA A 240 -6.77 -1.11 10.20
CA ALA A 240 -6.32 -0.29 9.08
C ALA A 240 -5.92 -1.17 7.89
N ILE A 241 -6.45 -0.83 6.71
CA ILE A 241 -6.16 -1.54 5.47
C ILE A 241 -4.81 -1.05 4.95
N SER A 242 -3.85 -1.96 4.86
CA SER A 242 -2.47 -1.67 4.49
C SER A 242 -2.15 -2.04 3.04
N THR A 243 -2.90 -2.98 2.46
CA THR A 243 -2.70 -3.42 1.08
C THR A 243 -3.97 -4.05 0.53
N ILE A 244 -4.17 -3.91 -0.79
CA ILE A 244 -5.31 -4.46 -1.52
C ILE A 244 -4.75 -5.09 -2.79
N ALA A 245 -5.22 -6.30 -3.11
CA ALA A 245 -5.03 -6.91 -4.41
C ALA A 245 -6.36 -7.45 -4.94
N ILE A 246 -6.49 -7.40 -6.26
CA ILE A 246 -7.64 -7.90 -7.01
C ILE A 246 -7.11 -9.09 -7.82
N ASP A 247 -7.85 -10.19 -7.83
CA ASP A 247 -7.47 -11.35 -8.63
C ASP A 247 -7.49 -10.95 -10.13
N PRO A 248 -6.37 -11.04 -10.85
CA PRO A 248 -6.31 -10.68 -12.27
C PRO A 248 -7.20 -11.53 -13.18
N ARG A 249 -7.71 -12.66 -12.68
CA ARG A 249 -8.60 -13.56 -13.41
C ARG A 249 -10.08 -13.38 -13.07
N ASP A 250 -10.39 -12.70 -11.98
CA ASP A 250 -11.74 -12.56 -11.45
C ASP A 250 -11.88 -11.30 -10.56
N SER A 251 -12.42 -10.23 -11.13
CA SER A 251 -12.67 -8.96 -10.46
C SER A 251 -13.53 -9.05 -9.19
N ALA A 252 -14.29 -10.14 -9.00
CA ALA A 252 -15.06 -10.36 -7.78
C ALA A 252 -14.18 -10.78 -6.59
N ARG A 253 -12.94 -11.24 -6.84
CA ARG A 253 -12.07 -11.76 -5.78
C ARG A 253 -11.09 -10.70 -5.31
N LEU A 254 -11.29 -10.26 -4.07
CA LEU A 254 -10.44 -9.28 -3.40
C LEU A 254 -9.65 -9.93 -2.29
N ILE A 255 -8.42 -9.45 -2.13
CA ILE A 255 -7.54 -9.81 -1.03
C ILE A 255 -7.14 -8.52 -0.35
N VAL A 256 -7.49 -8.39 0.92
CA VAL A 256 -7.22 -7.19 1.72
C VAL A 256 -6.29 -7.56 2.86
N GLY A 257 -5.10 -6.97 2.85
CA GLY A 257 -4.18 -7.04 3.97
C GLY A 257 -4.49 -5.93 4.97
N THR A 258 -4.57 -6.31 6.23
CA THR A 258 -4.76 -5.37 7.33
C THR A 258 -3.62 -5.47 8.32
N ASN A 259 -3.68 -4.63 9.33
CA ASN A 259 -2.83 -4.71 10.49
C ASN A 259 -3.19 -5.88 11.47
N HIS A 260 -4.19 -6.70 11.12
CA HIS A 260 -4.65 -7.88 11.87
C HIS A 260 -5.01 -9.02 10.91
N GLY A 261 -4.09 -9.38 10.02
CA GLY A 261 -4.22 -10.50 9.10
C GLY A 261 -4.87 -10.15 7.76
N LEU A 262 -5.09 -11.20 6.97
CA LEU A 262 -5.61 -11.13 5.61
C LEU A 262 -7.12 -11.37 5.60
N TYR A 263 -7.85 -10.66 4.76
CA TYR A 263 -9.27 -10.87 4.50
C TYR A 263 -9.47 -11.16 3.03
N LEU A 264 -10.38 -12.09 2.72
CA LEU A 264 -10.73 -12.51 1.37
C LEU A 264 -12.19 -12.19 1.11
N SER A 265 -12.50 -11.67 -0.07
CA SER A 265 -13.86 -11.51 -0.56
C SER A 265 -13.99 -12.20 -1.91
N ALA A 266 -15.13 -12.82 -2.17
CA ALA A 266 -15.45 -13.49 -3.44
C ALA A 266 -16.59 -12.79 -4.21
N ASP A 267 -17.05 -11.64 -3.72
CA ASP A 267 -18.20 -10.89 -4.22
C ASP A 267 -17.91 -9.38 -4.30
N ALA A 268 -16.68 -9.05 -4.67
CA ALA A 268 -16.20 -7.70 -4.93
C ALA A 268 -16.27 -6.77 -3.69
N GLY A 269 -16.15 -7.34 -2.49
CA GLY A 269 -16.03 -6.66 -1.20
C GLY A 269 -17.32 -6.61 -0.38
N GLN A 270 -18.39 -7.27 -0.81
CA GLN A 270 -19.68 -7.26 -0.10
C GLN A 270 -19.63 -8.13 1.15
N THR A 271 -19.01 -9.30 1.06
CA THR A 271 -18.78 -10.20 2.18
C THR A 271 -17.30 -10.57 2.30
N TRP A 272 -16.91 -10.94 3.53
CA TRP A 272 -15.51 -11.16 3.89
C TRP A 272 -15.35 -12.48 4.65
N THR A 273 -14.29 -13.20 4.31
CA THR A 273 -13.77 -14.34 5.07
C THR A 273 -12.43 -13.92 5.70
N GLY A 274 -12.31 -14.07 7.02
CA GLY A 274 -11.09 -13.74 7.76
C GLY A 274 -11.33 -13.35 9.22
N PRO A 275 -10.29 -12.92 9.94
CA PRO A 275 -8.91 -12.80 9.46
C PRO A 275 -8.26 -14.18 9.22
N CYS A 276 -7.64 -14.38 8.06
CA CYS A 276 -6.71 -15.47 7.84
C CYS A 276 -5.35 -15.08 8.45
N LEU A 277 -4.85 -15.92 9.35
CA LEU A 277 -3.60 -15.73 10.08
C LEU A 277 -2.55 -16.74 9.57
N SER A 278 -1.27 -16.34 9.59
CA SER A 278 -0.15 -17.22 9.21
C SER A 278 0.21 -18.28 10.25
N ASN A 279 -0.37 -18.19 11.46
CA ASN A 279 -0.11 -19.07 12.58
C ASN A 279 -1.27 -19.01 13.58
N SER A 280 -1.23 -19.90 14.59
CA SER A 280 -2.27 -20.04 15.62
C SER A 280 -2.01 -19.22 16.89
N PHE A 281 -0.99 -18.34 16.92
CA PHE A 281 -0.72 -17.51 18.10
C PHE A 281 -1.74 -16.38 18.21
N VAL A 282 -2.65 -16.51 19.18
CA VAL A 282 -3.80 -15.60 19.36
C VAL A 282 -3.43 -14.25 19.96
N ASP A 283 -2.25 -14.14 20.57
CA ASP A 283 -1.72 -12.91 21.17
C ASP A 283 -0.77 -12.14 20.23
N GLN A 284 -0.51 -12.68 19.03
CA GLN A 284 0.31 -12.04 18.02
C GLN A 284 -0.55 -11.25 17.04
N ARG A 285 -0.30 -9.95 16.98
CA ARG A 285 -0.81 -9.11 15.89
C ARG A 285 -0.04 -9.42 14.61
N GLN A 286 -0.76 -9.64 13.52
CA GLN A 286 -0.20 -9.92 12.20
C GLN A 286 -0.45 -8.74 11.25
N ASP A 287 0.61 -7.98 11.00
CA ASP A 287 0.65 -6.83 10.14
C ASP A 287 0.95 -7.26 8.69
N VAL A 288 -0.04 -7.26 7.80
CA VAL A 288 0.21 -7.52 6.37
C VAL A 288 0.84 -6.28 5.75
N THR A 289 2.05 -6.39 5.20
CA THR A 289 2.81 -5.23 4.68
C THR A 289 3.06 -5.29 3.18
N GLY A 290 2.77 -6.42 2.54
CA GLY A 290 2.90 -6.58 1.10
C GLY A 290 2.01 -7.71 0.62
N LEU A 291 1.43 -7.54 -0.56
CA LEU A 291 0.49 -8.47 -1.15
C LEU A 291 0.58 -8.37 -2.67
N ILE A 292 0.68 -9.52 -3.33
CA ILE A 292 0.65 -9.66 -4.78
C ILE A 292 -0.31 -10.79 -5.13
N ALA A 293 -1.25 -10.51 -6.02
CA ALA A 293 -2.04 -11.52 -6.71
C ALA A 293 -1.51 -11.67 -8.14
N GLN A 294 -1.02 -12.87 -8.48
CA GLN A 294 -0.37 -13.13 -9.76
C GLN A 294 -1.08 -14.25 -10.50
N ASP A 295 -1.48 -14.01 -11.75
CA ASP A 295 -1.93 -15.08 -12.64
C ASP A 295 -0.74 -15.99 -12.99
N ILE A 296 -0.89 -17.29 -12.76
CA ILE A 296 0.11 -18.32 -13.07
C ILE A 296 -0.37 -19.32 -14.15
N GLY A 297 -1.42 -18.97 -14.89
CA GLY A 297 -1.95 -19.79 -15.98
C GLY A 297 -2.91 -20.88 -15.47
N GLY A 298 -4.16 -20.48 -15.20
CA GLY A 298 -5.22 -21.37 -14.72
C GLY A 298 -5.53 -21.23 -13.22
N ALA A 299 -4.68 -20.52 -12.48
CA ALA A 299 -4.88 -20.17 -11.08
C ALA A 299 -4.23 -18.83 -10.77
N THR A 300 -4.61 -18.25 -9.63
CA THR A 300 -3.99 -17.05 -9.09
C THR A 300 -3.19 -17.41 -7.86
N ARG A 301 -1.91 -17.03 -7.85
CA ARG A 301 -0.98 -17.20 -6.73
C ARG A 301 -0.96 -15.94 -5.89
N LEU A 302 -1.20 -16.10 -4.58
CA LEU A 302 -1.03 -15.01 -3.62
C LEU A 302 0.34 -15.09 -2.96
N ILE A 303 1.07 -13.98 -2.99
CA ILE A 303 2.33 -13.81 -2.25
C ILE A 303 2.10 -12.74 -1.20
N VAL A 304 2.22 -13.09 0.08
CA VAL A 304 1.89 -12.21 1.20
C VAL A 304 3.09 -12.05 2.13
N ALA A 305 3.44 -10.80 2.43
CA ALA A 305 4.44 -10.45 3.45
C ALA A 305 3.73 -10.00 4.73
N ILE A 306 4.04 -10.67 5.84
CA ILE A 306 3.34 -10.53 7.12
C ILE A 306 4.36 -10.30 8.24
N GLY A 307 4.29 -9.17 8.94
CA GLY A 307 5.00 -8.94 10.20
C GLY A 307 4.20 -9.46 11.40
N ALA A 308 4.76 -10.30 12.26
CA ALA A 308 4.15 -10.71 13.51
C ALA A 308 4.78 -9.95 14.70
N ILE A 309 3.93 -9.38 15.54
CA ILE A 309 4.32 -8.64 16.75
C ILE A 309 3.49 -9.15 17.93
N GLY A 310 4.15 -9.73 18.92
CA GLY A 310 3.55 -10.25 20.15
C GLY A 310 4.60 -10.90 21.04
N ARG A 311 4.19 -11.47 22.18
CA ARG A 311 5.07 -12.35 22.97
C ARG A 311 4.84 -13.79 22.47
N GLU A 312 5.83 -14.64 22.62
CA GLU A 312 5.60 -16.09 22.60
C GLU A 312 5.34 -16.45 24.06
N SER A 313 4.15 -16.97 24.37
CA SER A 313 3.85 -17.59 25.66
C SER A 313 4.28 -19.05 25.64
#